data_AF-A0A0T7G117-F1
#
_entry.id   AF-A0A0T7G117-F1
#
_cell.length_a   1.000
_cell.length_b   1.000
_cell.length_c   1.000
_cell.angle_alpha   90.00
_cell.angle_beta   90.00
_cell.angle_gamma   90.00
#
_symmetry.space_group_name_H-M   'P 1'
#
loop_
_entity.id
_entity.type
_entity.pdbx_description
1 polymer ?
#
loop_
_entity_poly.entity_id
_entity_poly.type
_entity_poly.pdbx_seq_one_letter_code
_entity_poly.pdbx_strand_id
1 'polypeptide(L)' 'MGADPFSGTIYVFRAKRTDRIKLIFWDGSGVCLVAKRLEDGEFHWPRMQDGAMHLTAVQFS' A
#
# COMPACT_ATOMS: atom_id res chain seq x y z
N MET A 1 -5.93 -4.79 -17.45
CA MET A 1 -5.13 -4.69 -16.22
C MET A 1 -4.30 -5.96 -16.12
N GLY A 2 -3.01 -5.89 -16.44
CA GLY A 2 -2.10 -7.03 -16.49
C GLY A 2 -0.74 -6.63 -15.97
N ALA A 3 -0.72 -6.07 -14.76
CA ALA A 3 0.54 -5.77 -14.08
C ALA A 3 1.14 -7.08 -13.57
N ASP A 4 2.42 -7.30 -13.87
CA ASP A 4 3.15 -8.43 -13.31
C ASP A 4 3.19 -8.29 -11.77
N PRO A 5 2.60 -9.23 -11.00
CA PRO A 5 2.60 -9.16 -9.54
C PRO A 5 4.00 -9.29 -8.93
N PHE A 6 5.00 -9.73 -9.71
CA PHE A 6 6.39 -9.89 -9.29
C PHE A 6 7.28 -8.69 -9.64
N SER A 7 6.71 -7.65 -10.28
CA SER A 7 7.42 -6.45 -10.76
C SER A 7 7.85 -5.44 -9.67
N GLY A 8 7.70 -5.78 -8.39
CA GLY A 8 7.91 -4.85 -7.28
C GLY A 8 6.73 -3.90 -7.03
N THR A 9 5.58 -4.13 -7.69
CA THR A 9 4.33 -3.41 -7.40
C THR A 9 3.85 -3.73 -5.98
N ILE A 10 3.53 -2.69 -5.21
CA ILE A 10 2.92 -2.83 -3.88
C ILE A 10 1.43 -2.52 -3.96
N TYR A 11 0.61 -3.52 -3.62
CA TYR A 11 -0.84 -3.35 -3.49
C TYR A 11 -1.17 -2.90 -2.08
N VAL A 12 -1.82 -1.74 -1.96
CA VAL A 12 -2.23 -1.21 -0.66
C VAL A 12 -3.74 -1.25 -0.49
N PHE A 13 -4.18 -1.92 0.58
CA PHE A 13 -5.57 -2.01 0.97
C PHE A 13 -5.78 -1.22 2.25
N ARG A 14 -6.75 -0.29 2.23
CA ARG A 14 -7.13 0.52 3.38
C ARG A 14 -8.46 0.04 3.94
N ALA A 15 -8.57 -0.06 5.26
CA ALA A 15 -9.86 -0.30 5.91
C ALA A 15 -10.78 0.93 5.80
N LYS A 16 -12.11 0.70 5.85
CA LYS A 16 -13.10 1.79 5.85
C LYS A 16 -12.90 2.77 7.02
N ARG A 17 -12.43 2.28 8.17
CA ARG A 17 -12.15 3.05 9.39
C ARG A 17 -10.81 3.79 9.36
N THR A 18 -10.08 3.73 8.23
CA THR A 18 -8.82 4.46 7.98
C THR A 18 -7.67 4.23 8.98
N ASP A 19 -7.86 3.42 10.03
CA ASP A 19 -6.89 3.07 11.07
C ASP A 19 -5.97 1.89 10.69
N ARG A 20 -6.27 1.20 9.59
CA ARG A 20 -5.57 -0.03 9.17
C ARG A 20 -5.23 -0.02 7.70
N ILE A 21 -4.05 -0.56 7.41
CA ILE A 21 -3.58 -0.84 6.06
C ILE A 21 -3.01 -2.26 5.96
N LYS A 22 -3.10 -2.83 4.75
CA LYS A 22 -2.39 -4.04 4.35
C LYS A 22 -1.59 -3.76 3.10
N LEU A 23 -0.32 -4.14 3.08
CA LEU A 23 0.56 -4.08 1.92
C LEU A 23 0.82 -5.51 1.45
N ILE A 24 0.64 -5.77 0.17
CA ILE A 24 0.96 -7.05 -0.47
C ILE A 24 1.92 -6.78 -1.63
N PHE A 25 3.07 -7.44 -1.63
CA PHE A 25 4.08 -7.31 -2.67
C PHE A 25 4.98 -8.54 -2.74
N TRP A 26 5.68 -8.73 -3.85
CA TRP A 26 6.74 -9.72 -4.00
C TRP A 26 8.09 -9.08 -3.72
N ASP A 27 8.92 -9.68 -2.86
CA ASP A 27 10.22 -9.14 -2.46
C ASP A 27 11.41 -9.70 -3.27
N GLY A 28 11.16 -10.59 -4.23
CA GLY A 28 12.18 -11.33 -4.98
C GLY A 28 12.28 -12.80 -4.57
N SER A 29 11.89 -13.13 -3.33
CA SER A 29 11.95 -14.47 -2.75
C SER A 29 10.56 -15.06 -2.45
N GLY A 30 9.60 -14.19 -2.15
CA GLY A 30 8.29 -14.59 -1.69
C GLY A 30 7.27 -13.46 -1.72
N VAL A 31 6.00 -13.82 -1.51
CA VAL A 31 4.93 -12.85 -1.27
C VAL A 31 5.02 -12.39 0.18
N CYS A 32 5.14 -11.09 0.38
CA CYS A 32 5.12 -10.44 1.68
C CYS A 32 3.75 -9.81 1.96
N LEU A 33 3.29 -9.96 3.21
CA LEU A 33 2.14 -9.24 3.75
C LEU A 33 2.59 -8.42 4.95
N VAL A 34 2.38 -7.10 4.88
CA VAL A 34 2.54 -6.21 6.03
C VAL A 34 1.17 -5.70 6.45
N ALA A 35 0.82 -5.86 7.72
CA ALA A 35 -0.39 -5.32 8.30
C ALA A 35 -0.02 -4.30 9.38
N LYS A 36 -0.51 -3.06 9.24
CA LYS A 36 -0.31 -2.00 10.23
C LYS A 36 -1.65 -1.48 10.71
N ARG A 37 -1.76 -1.34 12.03
CA ARG A 37 -2.86 -0.69 12.73
C ARG A 37 -2.28 0.50 13.51
N LEU A 38 -2.97 1.63 13.47
CA LEU A 38 -2.69 2.74 14.35
C LEU A 38 -3.45 2.53 15.66
N GLU A 39 -2.75 2.73 16.79
CA GLU A 39 -3.39 2.68 18.12
C GLU A 39 -4.29 3.90 18.33
N ASP A 40 -3.90 5.04 17.75
CA ASP A 40 -4.70 6.27 17.69
C ASP A 40 -4.48 6.98 16.34
N GLY A 41 -5.50 7.70 15.87
CA GLY A 41 -5.49 8.42 14.59
C GLY A 41 -5.85 7.58 13.35
N GLU A 42 -5.63 8.20 12.18
CA GLU A 42 -5.95 7.60 10.88
C GLU A 42 -4.83 7.78 9.86
N PHE A 43 -4.77 6.87 8.89
CA PHE A 43 -3.93 7.06 7.72
C PHE A 43 -4.54 8.13 6.82
N HIS A 44 -3.80 9.20 6.55
CA HIS A 44 -4.17 10.21 5.57
C HIS A 44 -3.73 9.78 4.17
N TRP A 45 -4.70 9.67 3.26
CA TRP A 45 -4.47 9.26 1.88
C TRP A 45 -4.62 10.46 0.95
N PRO A 46 -3.73 10.66 -0.04
CA PRO A 46 -4.01 11.61 -1.10
C PRO A 46 -5.27 11.16 -1.84
N ARG A 47 -6.01 12.12 -2.41
CA ARG A 47 -7.15 11.79 -3.27
C ARG A 47 -6.63 10.93 -4.42
N MET A 48 -7.14 9.72 -4.53
CA MET A 48 -6.88 8.84 -5.67
C MET A 48 -7.28 9.57 -6.94
N GLN A 49 -6.31 9.92 -7.78
CA GLN A 49 -6.55 10.27 -9.17
C GLN A 49 -6.30 8.99 -9.97
N ASP A 50 -7.31 8.54 -10.72
CA ASP A 50 -7.23 7.41 -11.65
C ASP A 50 -6.89 6.02 -11.08
N GLY A 51 -7.20 5.78 -9.80
CA GLY A 51 -7.15 4.42 -9.25
C GLY A 51 -5.73 3.88 -8.97
N ALA A 52 -4.70 4.69 -9.20
CA ALA A 52 -3.31 4.37 -8.91
C ALA A 52 -2.66 5.53 -8.14
N MET A 53 -1.89 5.19 -7.12
CA MET A 53 -1.12 6.16 -6.34
C MET A 53 0.36 5.84 -6.52
N HIS A 54 1.04 6.68 -7.29
CA HIS A 54 2.49 6.59 -7.42
C HIS A 54 3.12 7.26 -6.20
N LEU A 55 3.67 6.44 -5.30
CA LEU A 55 4.50 6.92 -4.21
C LEU A 55 5.94 7.01 -4.69
N THR A 56 6.53 8.20 -4.62
CA THR A 56 7.97 8.40 -4.79
C THR A 56 8.68 8.06 -3.49
N ALA A 57 9.97 7.69 -3.56
CA ALA A 57 10.76 7.33 -2.37
C ALA A 57 10.77 8.42 -1.27
N VAL A 58 10.61 9.69 -1.65
CA VAL A 58 10.55 10.85 -0.75
C VAL A 58 9.27 10.88 0.11
N GLN A 59 8.23 10.13 -0.27
CA GLN A 59 6.98 10.06 0.47
C GLN A 59 6.97 8.93 1.52
N PHE A 60 8.11 8.24 1.68
CA PHE A 60 8.30 7.17 2.67
C PHE A 60 9.16 7.60 3.88
N SER A 61 9.74 8.81 3.85
CA SER A 61 10.57 9.38 4.92
C SER A 61 9.77 10.20 5.92
#